data_AF-A0A2Z3ICR4-F1
#
_entry.id   AF-A0A2Z3ICR4-F1
#
_cell.length_a   1.000
_cell.length_b   1.000
_cell.length_c   1.000
_cell.angle_alpha   90.00
_cell.angle_beta   90.00
_cell.angle_gamma   90.00
#
_symmetry.space_group_name_H-M   'P 1'
#
loop_
_entity.id
_entity.type
_entity.pdbx_description
1 polymer ?
#
loop_
_entity_poly.entity_id
_entity_poly.type
_entity_poly.pdbx_seq_one_letter_code
_entity_poly.pdbx_strand_id
1 'polypeptide(L)' 'MNTFRKANPAKSVMFMVSYDDGRTAYLWVDDASKALDAWAVGPIARAQQEQGTLPEGTITSIRRVR' A
#
# COMPACT_ATOMS: atom_id res chain seq x y z
N MET A 1 2.61 -5.67 22.65
CA MET A 1 3.83 -6.11 21.95
C MET A 1 3.45 -6.36 20.48
N ASN A 2 3.52 -5.35 19.61
CA ASN A 2 3.19 -5.55 18.19
C ASN A 2 4.36 -6.25 17.50
N THR A 3 4.19 -7.53 17.19
CA THR A 3 5.11 -8.30 16.34
C THR A 3 5.05 -7.75 14.91
N PHE A 4 5.95 -6.84 14.58
CA PHE A 4 6.27 -6.51 13.19
C PHE A 4 6.92 -7.75 12.54
N ARG A 5 6.12 -8.57 11.87
CA ARG A 5 6.62 -9.65 11.03
C ARG A 5 7.36 -9.02 9.85
N LYS A 6 8.68 -9.18 9.81
CA LYS A 6 9.51 -8.83 8.65
C LYS A 6 9.08 -9.72 7.49
N ALA A 7 8.25 -9.21 6.60
CA ALA A 7 7.89 -9.90 5.36
C ALA A 7 9.15 -10.22 4.57
N ASN A 8 9.21 -11.42 4.00
CA ASN A 8 10.36 -11.94 3.30
C ASN A 8 10.67 -11.04 2.07
N PRO A 9 11.80 -10.30 2.05
CA PRO A 9 12.02 -9.21 1.11
C PRO A 9 12.20 -9.64 -0.36
N ALA A 10 12.21 -10.94 -0.65
CA ALA A 10 12.42 -11.43 -2.01
C ALA A 10 11.23 -11.22 -2.97
N LYS A 11 10.03 -10.88 -2.45
CA LYS A 11 8.81 -10.73 -3.28
C LYS A 11 7.89 -9.56 -2.89
N SER A 12 8.22 -8.78 -1.86
CA SER A 12 7.39 -7.64 -1.46
C SER A 12 7.68 -6.39 -2.29
N VAL A 13 6.63 -5.73 -2.74
CA VAL A 13 6.67 -4.47 -3.50
C VAL A 13 6.11 -3.36 -2.63
N MET A 14 6.75 -2.19 -2.66
CA MET A 14 6.35 -1.02 -1.89
C MET A 14 5.72 0.03 -2.79
N PHE A 15 4.59 0.58 -2.34
CA PHE A 15 3.85 1.66 -3.00
C PHE A 15 3.76 2.87 -2.09
N MET A 16 3.83 4.05 -2.71
CA MET A 16 3.47 5.32 -2.10
C MET A 16 2.04 5.65 -2.50
N VAL A 17 1.22 5.93 -1.51
CA VAL A 17 -0.18 6.34 -1.66
C VAL A 17 -0.25 7.81 -1.27
N SER A 18 -0.69 8.67 -2.18
CA SER A 18 -0.88 10.09 -1.92
C SER A 18 -2.36 10.40 -1.77
N TYR A 19 -2.68 11.29 -0.84
CA TYR A 19 -4.03 11.71 -0.52
C TYR A 19 -4.30 13.12 -1.06
N ASP A 20 -5.57 13.51 -1.11
CA ASP A 20 -6.01 14.84 -1.57
C ASP A 20 -5.62 15.95 -0.60
N ASP A 21 -5.58 15.65 0.69
CA ASP A 21 -5.11 16.55 1.75
C ASP A 21 -3.58 16.72 1.82
N GLY A 22 -2.85 16.13 0.88
CA GLY A 22 -1.39 16.21 0.78
C GLY A 22 -0.63 15.23 1.66
N ARG A 23 -1.31 14.40 2.46
CA ARG A 23 -0.65 13.30 3.20
C ARG A 23 -0.18 12.22 2.23
N THR A 24 0.81 11.46 2.69
CA THR A 24 1.28 10.26 1.99
C THR A 24 1.40 9.10 2.96
N ALA A 25 1.01 7.91 2.53
CA ALA A 25 1.21 6.67 3.26
C ALA A 25 2.00 5.67 2.40
N TYR A 26 2.60 4.69 3.07
CA TYR A 26 3.31 3.63 2.40
C TYR A 26 2.58 2.30 2.56
N LEU A 27 2.45 1.59 1.45
CA LEU A 27 1.79 0.31 1.35
C LEU A 27 2.82 -0.75 0.96
N TRP A 28 2.87 -1.83 1.75
CA TRP A 28 3.68 -3.01 1.44
C TRP A 28 2.75 -4.10 0.90
N VAL A 29 3.08 -4.63 -0.27
CA VAL A 29 2.36 -5.76 -0.90
C VAL A 29 3.31 -6.93 -1.03
N ASP A 30 3.05 -8.00 -0.28
CA ASP A 30 3.96 -9.15 -0.20
C ASP A 30 3.96 -10.04 -1.46
N ASP A 31 2.94 -9.93 -2.29
CA ASP A 31 2.81 -10.65 -3.55
C ASP A 31 3.02 -9.70 -4.73
N ALA A 32 4.25 -9.63 -5.23
CA ALA A 32 4.61 -8.86 -6.43
C ALA A 32 3.71 -9.15 -7.64
N SER A 33 3.15 -10.36 -7.74
CA SER A 33 2.28 -10.77 -8.85
C SER A 33 0.92 -10.06 -8.81
N LYS A 34 0.49 -9.62 -7.62
CA LYS A 34 -0.72 -8.80 -7.39
C LYS A 34 -0.42 -7.30 -7.41
N ALA A 35 0.85 -6.93 -7.52
CA ALA A 35 1.37 -5.58 -7.44
C ALA A 35 2.17 -5.21 -8.71
N LEU A 36 1.66 -5.64 -9.87
CA LEU A 36 2.31 -5.38 -11.15
C LEU A 36 2.22 -3.89 -11.54
N ASP A 37 1.08 -3.27 -11.28
CA ASP A 37 0.80 -1.87 -11.62
C ASP A 37 -0.06 -1.17 -10.55
N ALA A 38 -0.19 0.16 -10.69
CA ALA A 38 -0.97 0.98 -9.75
C ALA A 38 -2.46 0.62 -9.74
N TRP A 39 -2.99 0.10 -10.86
CA TRP A 39 -4.40 -0.28 -11.00
C TRP A 39 -4.73 -1.52 -10.18
N ALA A 40 -3.89 -2.55 -10.23
CA ALA A 40 -4.04 -3.76 -9.40
C ALA A 40 -3.96 -3.46 -7.90
N VAL A 41 -3.22 -2.41 -7.53
CA VAL A 41 -2.99 -2.02 -6.12
C VAL A 41 -4.09 -1.12 -5.55
N GLY A 42 -4.87 -0.44 -6.40
CA GLY A 42 -5.99 0.40 -5.97
C GLY A 42 -6.97 -0.32 -5.03
N PRO A 43 -7.50 -1.51 -5.39
CA PRO A 43 -8.37 -2.29 -4.53
C PRO A 43 -7.69 -2.73 -3.22
N ILE A 44 -6.39 -3.05 -3.25
CA ILE A 44 -5.63 -3.44 -2.06
C ILE A 44 -5.49 -2.26 -1.09
N ALA A 45 -5.16 -1.08 -1.60
CA ALA A 45 -5.07 0.14 -0.81
C ALA A 45 -6.42 0.46 -0.16
N ARG A 46 -7.52 0.36 -0.93
CA ARG A 46 -8.88 0.58 -0.40
C ARG A 46 -9.25 -0.42 0.69
N ALA A 47 -8.99 -1.71 0.48
CA ALA A 47 -9.24 -2.73 1.50
C ALA A 47 -8.44 -2.48 2.79
N GLN A 48 -7.21 -1.97 2.68
CA GLN A 48 -6.41 -1.59 3.85
C GLN A 48 -6.91 -0.32 4.54
N GLN A 49 -7.53 0.62 3.83
CA GLN A 49 -8.24 1.74 4.46
C GLN A 49 -9.45 1.25 5.25
N GLU A 50 -10.26 0.37 4.67
CA GLU A 50 -11.43 -0.23 5.35
C GLU A 50 -11.03 -1.04 6.60
N GLN A 51 -9.83 -1.64 6.59
CA GLN A 51 -9.26 -2.34 7.73
C GLN A 51 -8.54 -1.41 8.73
N GLY A 52 -8.46 -0.11 8.46
CA GLY A 52 -7.76 0.89 9.29
C GLY A 52 -6.23 0.78 9.28
N THR A 53 -5.66 0.00 8.35
CA THR A 53 -4.20 -0.15 8.19
C THR A 53 -3.60 0.97 7.34
N LEU A 54 -4.39 1.53 6.41
CA LEU A 54 -4.07 2.78 5.74
C LEU A 54 -4.96 3.91 6.28
N PRO A 55 -4.44 5.15 6.34
CA PRO A 55 -5.26 6.31 6.70
C PRO A 55 -6.50 6.44 5.82
N GLU A 56 -7.63 6.81 6.44
CA GLU A 56 -8.81 7.27 5.73
C GLU A 56 -8.52 8.57 4.96
N GLY A 57 -9.19 8.75 3.83
CA GLY A 57 -9.05 9.90 2.94
C GLY A 57 -9.15 9.51 1.46
N THR A 58 -9.23 10.52 0.60
CA THR A 58 -9.33 10.29 -0.85
C THR A 58 -7.94 10.03 -1.42
N ILE A 59 -7.70 8.81 -1.88
CA ILE A 59 -6.45 8.46 -2.58
C ILE A 59 -6.45 9.14 -3.95
N THR A 60 -5.45 9.99 -4.21
CA THR A 60 -5.28 10.70 -5.49
C THR A 60 -4.32 9.99 -6.42
N SER A 61 -3.31 9.31 -5.87
CA SER A 61 -2.34 8.58 -6.67
C SER A 61 -1.70 7.43 -5.90
N ILE A 62 -1.35 6.39 -6.64
CA ILE A 62 -0.58 5.24 -6.14
C ILE A 62 0.59 5.04 -7.08
N ARG A 63 1.81 4.98 -6.54
CA ARG A 63 3.03 4.78 -7.34
C ARG A 63 3.91 3.72 -6.70
N ARG A 64 4.42 2.80 -7.52
CA ARG A 64 5.43 1.82 -7.11
C ARG A 64 6.75 2.52 -6.82
N VAL A 65 7.35 2.23 -5.67
CA VAL A 65 8.62 2.82 -5.22
C VAL A 65 9.74 1.80 -5.18
N ARG A 66 9.42 0.51 -4.95
CA ARG A 66 10.38 -0.61 -4.92
C ARG A 66 9.69 -1.91 -5.29
#